data_AF-A0A947QHD8-F1
#
_entry.id   AF-A0A947QHD8-F1
#
_cell.length_a   1.000
_cell.length_b   1.000
_cell.length_c   1.000
_cell.angle_alpha   90.00
_cell.angle_beta   90.00
_cell.angle_gamma   90.00
#
_symmetry.space_group_name_H-M   'P 1'
#
loop_
_entity.id
_entity.type
_entity.pdbx_description
1 polymer ?
#
loop_
_entity_poly.entity_id
_entity_poly.type
_entity_poly.pdbx_seq_one_letter_code
_entity_poly.pdbx_strand_id
1 'polypeptide(L)'
;MSPLYAQYLLLGLALSGCAYAGGTVAVYPETSSPSESQRGLGLGDQSLPELADIAEAERRGGYEPGLGLLESSIRERRGDYPGAVLAAYKELRYAYGRGEIGLSRVREGVDRLDSLITDKDHSGSSTIRSAVAAVKAFESGDWADAAKDLPSLSSPDDAPDSFARWMASVCSLERGDAPSSEQGRYAVMQARYSALPDYWYRFARAQGSGAAARDSAERCIALAPTGPLALGARAIVAESYGLERSCAASLLTAYEIESAASSAARDGKPAALEPLLAVLGLPDNPATLYAVGILRGMCAAQPVRAWLEERGAVSEGRVAERLRYVCAR
;
A
#
# COMPACT_ATOMS: atom_id res chain seq x y z
N MET A 1 -27.24 -15.28 -14.83
CA MET A 1 -26.74 -13.93 -15.18
C MET A 1 -26.22 -13.95 -16.61
N SER A 2 -26.53 -12.95 -17.44
CA SER A 2 -25.93 -12.89 -18.78
C SER A 2 -24.43 -12.52 -18.65
N PRO A 3 -23.53 -13.12 -19.44
CA PRO A 3 -22.09 -12.88 -19.39
C PRO A 3 -21.68 -11.42 -19.62
N LEU A 4 -22.59 -10.61 -20.18
CA LEU A 4 -22.38 -9.18 -20.42
C LEU A 4 -22.27 -8.36 -19.12
N TYR A 5 -22.99 -8.70 -18.05
CA TYR A 5 -22.99 -7.90 -16.81
C TYR A 5 -21.69 -8.04 -16.01
N ALA A 6 -21.09 -9.25 -16.02
CA ALA A 6 -19.77 -9.53 -15.44
C ALA A 6 -18.65 -8.76 -16.15
N GLN A 7 -18.75 -8.61 -17.48
CA GLN A 7 -17.80 -7.79 -18.24
C GLN A 7 -17.82 -6.31 -17.81
N TYR A 8 -18.97 -5.73 -17.46
CA TYR A 8 -19.08 -4.31 -17.09
C TYR A 8 -18.51 -3.97 -15.71
N LEU A 9 -18.67 -4.85 -14.71
CA LEU A 9 -18.10 -4.69 -13.36
C LEU A 9 -16.57 -4.62 -13.40
N LEU A 10 -15.95 -5.53 -14.16
CA LEU A 10 -14.51 -5.60 -14.35
C LEU A 10 -13.98 -4.47 -15.25
N LEU A 11 -14.70 -4.07 -16.31
CA LEU A 11 -14.30 -2.94 -17.17
C LEU A 11 -14.34 -1.59 -16.43
N GLY A 12 -15.27 -1.38 -15.50
CA GLY A 12 -15.39 -0.11 -14.77
C GLY A 12 -14.20 0.19 -13.84
N LEU A 13 -13.65 -0.83 -13.19
CA LEU A 13 -12.51 -0.71 -12.26
C LEU A 13 -11.16 -0.95 -12.97
N ALA A 14 -11.06 -1.91 -13.88
CA ALA A 14 -9.82 -2.21 -14.59
C ALA A 14 -9.40 -1.07 -15.53
N LEU A 15 -10.32 -0.38 -16.22
CA LEU A 15 -9.97 0.76 -17.07
C LEU A 15 -9.46 1.98 -16.28
N SER A 16 -9.67 2.00 -14.96
CA SER A 16 -9.17 3.06 -14.08
C SER A 16 -7.75 2.78 -13.57
N GLY A 17 -7.28 1.52 -13.62
CA GLY A 17 -5.95 1.08 -13.19
C GLY A 17 -5.00 0.63 -14.33
N CYS A 18 -5.51 0.17 -15.47
CA CYS A 18 -4.71 -0.48 -16.52
C CYS A 18 -3.95 0.44 -17.49
N ALA A 19 -3.74 1.71 -17.13
CA ALA A 19 -3.03 2.64 -18.00
C ALA A 19 -1.71 3.14 -17.41
N TYR A 20 -0.99 2.39 -16.56
CA TYR A 20 0.44 2.69 -16.35
C TYR A 20 1.21 1.57 -15.62
N ALA A 21 1.91 0.72 -16.37
CA ALA A 21 3.23 0.18 -16.01
C ALA A 21 3.82 -0.48 -17.27
N GLY A 22 4.99 -0.01 -17.71
CA GLY A 22 5.70 -0.49 -18.91
C GLY A 22 6.28 -1.90 -18.74
N GLY A 23 5.41 -2.90 -18.62
CA GLY A 23 5.78 -4.31 -18.57
C GLY A 23 4.53 -5.16 -18.38
N THR A 24 4.17 -5.92 -19.43
CA THR A 24 3.04 -6.86 -19.47
C THR A 24 1.66 -6.27 -19.17
N VAL A 25 0.95 -5.92 -20.25
CA VAL A 25 -0.51 -6.00 -20.26
C VAL A 25 -0.86 -7.41 -19.80
N ALA A 26 -1.56 -7.54 -18.67
CA ALA A 26 -2.16 -8.82 -18.31
C ALA A 26 -3.12 -9.18 -19.46
N VAL A 27 -2.67 -10.09 -20.33
CA VAL A 27 -3.49 -10.63 -21.40
C VAL A 27 -4.56 -11.46 -20.71
N TYR A 28 -5.79 -10.96 -20.79
CA TYR A 28 -6.98 -11.72 -20.44
C TYR A 28 -6.91 -13.09 -21.13
N PRO A 29 -7.06 -14.22 -20.43
CA PRO A 29 -7.37 -15.46 -21.14
C PRO A 29 -8.71 -15.23 -21.86
N GLU A 30 -8.69 -15.35 -23.19
CA GLU A 30 -9.89 -15.22 -24.01
C GLU A 30 -10.98 -16.16 -23.48
N THR A 31 -12.13 -15.57 -23.19
CA THR A 31 -13.30 -16.23 -22.64
C THR A 31 -13.87 -17.23 -23.65
N SER A 32 -13.64 -18.52 -23.47
CA SER A 32 -14.61 -19.53 -23.92
C SER A 32 -15.71 -19.62 -22.86
N SER A 33 -16.90 -19.12 -23.18
CA SER A 33 -18.08 -19.26 -22.34
C SER A 33 -18.33 -20.75 -22.05
N PRO A 34 -18.53 -21.18 -20.79
CA PRO A 34 -18.94 -22.56 -20.54
C PRO A 34 -20.34 -22.75 -21.11
N SER A 35 -20.46 -23.66 -22.08
CA SER A 35 -21.74 -24.08 -22.62
C SER A 35 -22.62 -24.64 -21.49
N GLU A 36 -23.93 -24.39 -21.53
CA GLU A 36 -24.90 -24.88 -20.54
C GLU A 36 -24.82 -26.41 -20.31
N SER A 37 -24.21 -27.15 -21.24
CA SER A 37 -23.90 -28.58 -21.17
C SER A 37 -22.81 -28.97 -20.15
N GLN A 38 -22.01 -28.04 -19.62
CA GLN A 38 -20.99 -28.35 -18.60
C GLN A 38 -21.50 -28.37 -17.16
N ARG A 39 -22.75 -27.92 -16.90
CA ARG A 39 -23.37 -28.04 -15.57
C ARG A 39 -23.79 -29.47 -15.19
N GLY A 40 -23.75 -30.41 -16.14
CA GLY A 40 -24.22 -31.79 -15.96
C GLY A 40 -23.15 -32.83 -15.59
N LEU A 41 -21.86 -32.46 -15.57
CA LEU A 41 -20.78 -33.37 -15.19
C LEU A 41 -20.09 -32.76 -13.98
N GLY A 42 -20.06 -33.50 -12.86
CA GLY A 42 -19.49 -33.10 -11.57
C GLY A 42 -17.98 -32.85 -11.61
N LEU A 43 -17.54 -31.85 -12.37
CA LEU A 43 -16.30 -31.15 -12.20
C LEU A 43 -16.49 -30.30 -10.94
N GLY A 44 -15.86 -30.71 -9.84
CA GLY A 44 -15.92 -29.99 -8.57
C GLY A 44 -15.60 -28.51 -8.78
N ASP A 45 -16.24 -27.66 -8.00
CA ASP A 45 -16.06 -26.21 -8.02
C ASP A 45 -14.58 -25.83 -7.79
N GLN A 46 -13.82 -25.66 -8.88
CA GLN A 46 -12.38 -25.39 -8.85
C GLN A 46 -12.04 -24.00 -8.30
N SER A 47 -13.04 -23.14 -8.14
CA SER A 47 -12.85 -21.76 -7.75
C SER A 47 -12.38 -21.60 -6.29
N LEU A 48 -12.72 -22.53 -5.38
CA LEU A 48 -12.21 -22.49 -3.99
C LEU A 48 -10.70 -22.76 -3.91
N PRO A 49 -10.17 -23.84 -4.53
CA PRO A 49 -8.74 -24.04 -4.69
C PRO A 49 -8.04 -22.83 -5.32
N GLU A 50 -8.59 -22.24 -6.39
CA GLU A 50 -8.00 -21.06 -7.05
C GLU A 50 -7.88 -19.85 -6.09
N LEU A 51 -8.90 -19.57 -5.29
CA LEU A 51 -8.86 -18.49 -4.29
C LEU A 51 -7.84 -18.77 -3.18
N ALA A 52 -7.71 -20.03 -2.77
CA ALA A 52 -6.71 -20.46 -1.79
C ALA A 52 -5.28 -20.33 -2.34
N ASP A 53 -5.07 -20.67 -3.62
CA ASP A 53 -3.78 -20.54 -4.30
C ASP A 53 -3.36 -19.07 -4.42
N ILE A 54 -4.28 -18.17 -4.75
CA ILE A 54 -4.01 -16.71 -4.75
C ILE A 54 -3.61 -16.25 -3.35
N ALA A 55 -4.38 -16.63 -2.31
CA ALA A 55 -4.06 -16.24 -0.95
C ALA A 55 -2.68 -16.76 -0.50
N GLU A 56 -2.32 -17.98 -0.90
CA GLU A 56 -1.02 -18.56 -0.58
C GLU A 56 0.13 -17.92 -1.37
N ALA A 57 -0.09 -17.57 -2.64
CA ALA A 57 0.86 -16.80 -3.44
C ALA A 57 1.15 -15.45 -2.78
N GLU A 58 0.10 -14.73 -2.34
CA GLU A 58 0.23 -13.46 -1.62
C GLU A 58 1.02 -13.63 -0.30
N ARG A 59 0.82 -14.72 0.45
CA ARG A 59 1.56 -14.98 1.69
C ARG A 59 3.05 -15.27 1.47
N ARG A 60 3.40 -15.95 0.37
CA ARG A 60 4.78 -16.39 0.10
C ARG A 60 5.60 -15.37 -0.66
N GLY A 61 5.01 -14.76 -1.69
CA GLY A 61 5.67 -13.86 -2.63
C GLY A 61 5.26 -12.39 -2.47
N GLY A 62 4.21 -12.11 -1.70
CA GLY A 62 3.59 -10.79 -1.70
C GLY A 62 2.61 -10.62 -2.85
N TYR A 63 2.00 -9.43 -2.92
CA TYR A 63 1.00 -9.10 -3.92
C TYR A 63 1.62 -8.66 -5.26
N GLU A 64 1.17 -9.27 -6.34
CA GLU A 64 1.49 -8.86 -7.71
C GLU A 64 0.31 -8.12 -8.36
N PRO A 65 0.56 -7.05 -9.15
CA PRO A 65 -0.49 -6.38 -9.93
C PRO A 65 -1.30 -7.38 -10.76
N GLY A 66 -2.63 -7.23 -10.75
CA GLY A 66 -3.57 -8.12 -11.42
C GLY A 66 -4.14 -9.25 -10.57
N LEU A 67 -3.53 -9.61 -9.43
CA LEU A 67 -4.08 -10.67 -8.55
C LEU A 67 -5.46 -10.32 -7.98
N GLY A 68 -5.73 -9.03 -7.72
CA GLY A 68 -7.04 -8.57 -7.27
C GLY A 68 -8.11 -8.69 -8.35
N LEU A 69 -7.75 -8.40 -9.61
CA LEU A 69 -8.65 -8.58 -10.75
C LEU A 69 -8.91 -10.06 -11.06
N LEU A 70 -7.89 -10.91 -10.90
CA LEU A 70 -8.03 -12.35 -11.02
C LEU A 70 -8.96 -12.90 -9.92
N GLU A 71 -8.72 -12.54 -8.66
CA GLU A 71 -9.58 -12.90 -7.53
C GLU A 71 -11.02 -12.43 -7.77
N SER A 72 -11.20 -11.20 -8.23
CA SER A 72 -12.52 -10.64 -8.58
C SER A 72 -13.23 -11.50 -9.61
N SER A 73 -12.55 -11.85 -10.70
CA SER A 73 -13.09 -12.69 -11.77
C SER A 73 -13.48 -14.09 -11.29
N ILE A 74 -12.72 -14.69 -10.37
CA ILE A 74 -13.04 -15.99 -9.77
C ILE A 74 -14.30 -15.89 -8.91
N ARG A 75 -14.39 -14.85 -8.07
CA ARG A 75 -15.55 -14.61 -7.20
C ARG A 75 -16.83 -14.35 -7.99
N GLU A 76 -16.76 -13.62 -9.11
CA GLU A 76 -17.89 -13.45 -10.02
C GLU A 76 -18.38 -14.78 -10.60
N ARG A 77 -17.48 -15.67 -11.03
CA ARG A 77 -17.85 -17.01 -11.54
C ARG A 77 -18.59 -17.85 -10.49
N ARG A 78 -18.27 -17.65 -9.20
CA ARG A 78 -18.95 -18.28 -8.05
C ARG A 78 -20.28 -17.62 -7.68
N GLY A 79 -20.58 -16.45 -8.22
CA GLY A 79 -21.72 -15.63 -7.81
C GLY A 79 -21.48 -14.82 -6.53
N ASP A 80 -20.25 -14.75 -6.03
CA ASP A 80 -19.85 -13.88 -4.91
C ASP A 80 -19.52 -12.48 -5.43
N TYR A 81 -20.56 -11.73 -5.81
CA TYR A 81 -20.40 -10.37 -6.32
C TYR A 81 -19.88 -9.36 -5.28
N PRO A 82 -20.29 -9.41 -4.00
CA PRO A 82 -19.70 -8.54 -2.97
C PRO A 82 -18.19 -8.78 -2.83
N GLY A 83 -17.76 -10.03 -2.75
CA GLY A 83 -16.34 -10.35 -2.70
C GLY A 83 -15.60 -9.95 -3.98
N ALA A 84 -16.24 -10.04 -5.14
CA ALA A 84 -15.66 -9.56 -6.40
C ALA A 84 -15.38 -8.05 -6.40
N VAL A 85 -16.30 -7.25 -5.84
CA VAL A 85 -16.11 -5.80 -5.64
C VAL A 85 -14.92 -5.53 -4.72
N LEU A 86 -14.84 -6.23 -3.59
CA LEU A 86 -13.76 -6.05 -2.62
C LEU A 86 -12.40 -6.46 -3.21
N ALA A 87 -12.34 -7.54 -3.99
CA ALA A 87 -11.13 -8.00 -4.66
C ALA A 87 -10.66 -7.03 -5.76
N ALA A 88 -11.58 -6.42 -6.50
CA ALA A 88 -11.22 -5.38 -7.47
C ALA A 88 -10.78 -4.08 -6.79
N TYR A 89 -11.40 -3.72 -5.66
CA TYR A 89 -10.95 -2.60 -4.83
C TYR A 89 -9.56 -2.85 -4.21
N LYS A 90 -9.23 -4.10 -3.85
CA LYS A 90 -7.88 -4.49 -3.41
C LYS A 90 -6.81 -4.08 -4.43
N GLU A 91 -7.05 -4.32 -5.72
CA GLU A 91 -6.14 -3.87 -6.80
C GLU A 91 -5.87 -2.37 -6.74
N LEU A 92 -6.94 -1.57 -6.64
CA LEU A 92 -6.83 -0.11 -6.55
C LEU A 92 -6.09 0.34 -5.28
N ARG A 93 -6.28 -0.34 -4.15
CA ARG A 93 -5.54 -0.02 -2.92
C ARG A 93 -4.05 -0.30 -3.02
N TYR A 94 -3.66 -1.41 -3.64
CA TYR A 94 -2.25 -1.71 -3.85
C TYR A 94 -1.60 -0.67 -4.77
N ALA A 95 -2.27 -0.31 -5.88
CA ALA A 95 -1.79 0.73 -6.78
C ALA A 95 -1.68 2.11 -6.09
N TYR A 96 -2.70 2.51 -5.32
CA TYR A 96 -2.64 3.75 -4.55
C TYR A 96 -1.54 3.72 -3.50
N GLY A 97 -1.44 2.64 -2.71
CA GLY A 97 -0.44 2.50 -1.65
C GLY A 97 0.98 2.63 -2.18
N ARG A 98 1.25 2.07 -3.37
CA ARG A 98 2.52 2.20 -4.10
C ARG A 98 2.75 3.57 -4.75
N GLY A 99 1.74 4.45 -4.77
CA GLY A 99 1.81 5.77 -5.40
C GLY A 99 1.68 5.72 -6.93
N GLU A 100 1.20 4.60 -7.49
CA GLU A 100 1.00 4.43 -8.93
C GLU A 100 -0.24 5.20 -9.42
N ILE A 101 -1.24 5.35 -8.55
CA ILE A 101 -2.44 6.14 -8.80
C ILE A 101 -2.76 7.07 -7.63
N GLY A 102 -3.39 8.20 -7.93
CA GLY A 102 -3.89 9.14 -6.91
C GLY A 102 -5.23 8.71 -6.31
N LEU A 103 -5.58 9.29 -5.15
CA LEU A 103 -6.85 9.02 -4.46
C LEU A 103 -8.08 9.35 -5.33
N SER A 104 -7.99 10.38 -6.18
CA SER A 104 -9.06 10.73 -7.12
C SER A 104 -9.38 9.59 -8.08
N ARG A 105 -8.36 8.87 -8.58
CA ARG A 105 -8.54 7.72 -9.47
C ARG A 105 -9.22 6.55 -8.76
N VAL A 106 -8.86 6.31 -7.50
CA VAL A 106 -9.53 5.28 -6.68
C VAL A 106 -11.02 5.62 -6.56
N ARG A 107 -11.35 6.87 -6.19
CA ARG A 107 -12.73 7.35 -6.05
C ARG A 107 -13.50 7.28 -7.37
N GLU A 108 -12.91 7.74 -8.48
CA GLU A 108 -13.50 7.62 -9.82
C GLU A 108 -13.84 6.17 -10.17
N GLY A 109 -12.95 5.21 -9.86
CA GLY A 109 -13.21 3.79 -10.09
C GLY A 109 -14.41 3.29 -9.29
N VAL A 110 -14.48 3.63 -8.01
CA VAL A 110 -15.59 3.22 -7.12
C VAL A 110 -16.90 3.90 -7.52
N ASP A 111 -16.89 5.16 -7.94
CA ASP A 111 -18.09 5.86 -8.42
C ASP A 111 -18.60 5.33 -9.76
N ARG A 112 -17.69 4.96 -10.67
CA ARG A 112 -18.07 4.27 -11.92
C ARG A 112 -18.75 2.95 -11.62
N LEU A 113 -18.20 2.16 -10.71
CA LEU A 113 -18.79 0.90 -10.27
C LEU A 113 -20.21 1.12 -9.74
N ASP A 114 -20.40 2.12 -8.87
CA ASP A 114 -21.71 2.49 -8.34
C ASP A 114 -22.72 2.83 -9.45
N SER A 115 -22.31 3.63 -10.44
CA SER A 115 -23.16 4.04 -11.57
C SER A 115 -23.57 2.89 -12.50
N LEU A 116 -22.80 1.81 -12.54
CA LEU A 116 -23.07 0.63 -13.37
C LEU A 116 -24.07 -0.34 -12.69
N ILE A 117 -24.30 -0.19 -11.39
CA ILE A 117 -25.28 -0.97 -10.65
C ILE A 117 -26.69 -0.44 -10.96
N THR A 118 -27.30 -0.98 -12.02
CA THR A 118 -28.68 -0.62 -12.39
C THR A 118 -29.71 -1.27 -11.46
N ASP A 119 -30.78 -0.54 -11.12
CA ASP A 119 -31.93 -0.96 -10.28
C ASP A 119 -32.76 -2.14 -10.80
N LYS A 120 -32.38 -2.79 -11.91
CA LYS A 120 -33.18 -3.90 -12.44
C LYS A 120 -33.06 -5.11 -11.52
N ASP A 121 -34.18 -5.50 -10.93
CA ASP A 121 -34.45 -6.63 -10.01
C ASP A 121 -33.46 -7.81 -10.09
N HIS A 122 -32.38 -7.74 -9.32
CA HIS A 122 -31.55 -8.90 -9.00
C HIS A 122 -31.35 -8.94 -7.49
N SER A 123 -31.64 -10.09 -6.88
CA SER A 123 -31.53 -10.32 -5.43
C SER A 123 -30.13 -10.10 -4.84
N GLY A 124 -29.10 -9.86 -5.67
CA GLY A 124 -27.74 -9.47 -5.26
C GLY A 124 -27.43 -7.97 -5.38
N SER A 125 -28.33 -7.16 -5.94
CA SER A 125 -28.11 -5.71 -6.15
C SER A 125 -27.95 -4.95 -4.83
N SER A 126 -28.62 -5.37 -3.76
CA SER A 126 -28.47 -4.77 -2.42
C SER A 126 -27.09 -5.08 -1.82
N THR A 127 -26.63 -6.33 -1.89
CA THR A 127 -25.33 -6.74 -1.32
C THR A 127 -24.14 -6.14 -2.08
N ILE A 128 -24.25 -5.98 -3.41
CA ILE A 128 -23.24 -5.28 -4.21
C ILE A 128 -23.19 -3.80 -3.80
N ARG A 129 -24.36 -3.14 -3.65
CA ARG A 129 -24.41 -1.75 -3.16
C ARG A 129 -23.83 -1.59 -1.77
N SER A 130 -24.09 -2.52 -0.85
CA SER A 130 -23.43 -2.54 0.47
C SER A 130 -21.91 -2.65 0.35
N ALA A 131 -21.39 -3.49 -0.56
CA ALA A 131 -19.95 -3.56 -0.80
C ALA A 131 -19.38 -2.22 -1.33
N VAL A 132 -20.05 -1.60 -2.30
CA VAL A 132 -19.64 -0.28 -2.83
C VAL A 132 -19.72 0.80 -1.75
N ALA A 133 -20.80 0.84 -0.97
CA ALA A 133 -20.98 1.79 0.13
C ALA A 133 -19.90 1.62 1.20
N ALA A 134 -19.58 0.38 1.58
CA ALA A 134 -18.51 0.08 2.52
C ALA A 134 -17.15 0.56 2.01
N VAL A 135 -16.84 0.35 0.71
CA VAL A 135 -15.62 0.86 0.08
C VAL A 135 -15.58 2.38 0.09
N LYS A 136 -16.69 3.06 -0.26
CA LYS A 136 -16.77 4.53 -0.22
C LYS A 136 -16.54 5.09 1.19
N ALA A 137 -17.16 4.48 2.20
CA ALA A 137 -16.98 4.86 3.59
C ALA A 137 -15.54 4.60 4.07
N PHE A 138 -14.93 3.50 3.65
CA PHE A 138 -13.53 3.20 3.97
C PHE A 138 -12.57 4.26 3.37
N GLU A 139 -12.79 4.68 2.12
CA GLU A 139 -11.98 5.70 1.45
C GLU A 139 -12.19 7.13 1.97
N SER A 140 -13.36 7.42 2.54
CA SER A 140 -13.61 8.72 3.20
C SER A 140 -13.06 8.77 4.62
N GLY A 141 -12.65 7.63 5.19
CA GLY A 141 -12.28 7.51 6.59
C GLY A 141 -13.47 7.45 7.55
N ASP A 142 -14.68 7.20 7.03
CA ASP A 142 -15.85 6.90 7.85
C ASP A 142 -15.83 5.44 8.29
N TRP A 143 -14.98 5.17 9.29
CA TRP A 143 -14.75 3.82 9.81
C TRP A 143 -15.99 3.22 10.47
N ALA A 144 -16.89 4.06 10.99
CA ALA A 144 -18.12 3.61 11.61
C ALA A 144 -19.11 3.08 10.56
N ASP A 145 -19.29 3.81 9.47
CA ASP A 145 -20.17 3.40 8.38
C ASP A 145 -19.59 2.21 7.60
N ALA A 146 -18.29 2.21 7.31
CA ALA A 146 -17.63 1.08 6.65
C ALA A 146 -17.80 -0.24 7.45
N ALA A 147 -17.70 -0.18 8.77
CA ALA A 147 -17.78 -1.35 9.64
C ALA A 147 -19.18 -1.98 9.74
N LYS A 148 -20.25 -1.29 9.32
CA LYS A 148 -21.63 -1.82 9.39
C LYS A 148 -21.80 -3.05 8.51
N ASP A 149 -21.29 -2.96 7.28
CA ASP A 149 -21.58 -3.97 6.25
C ASP A 149 -20.43 -4.98 6.10
N LEU A 150 -19.17 -4.59 6.31
CA LEU A 150 -17.99 -5.45 6.09
C LEU A 150 -18.06 -6.86 6.72
N PRO A 151 -18.56 -7.05 7.97
CA PRO A 151 -18.70 -8.39 8.54
C PRO A 151 -19.67 -9.30 7.77
N SER A 152 -20.73 -8.72 7.20
CA SER A 152 -21.75 -9.45 6.44
C SER A 152 -21.37 -9.69 4.97
N LEU A 153 -20.40 -8.93 4.46
CA LEU A 153 -19.87 -9.05 3.10
C LEU A 153 -18.76 -10.12 2.99
N SER A 154 -18.26 -10.63 4.12
CA SER A 154 -17.31 -11.74 4.13
C SER A 154 -18.02 -13.07 3.89
N SER A 155 -17.52 -13.87 2.95
CA SER A 155 -18.04 -15.23 2.73
C SER A 155 -17.63 -16.14 3.90
N PRO A 156 -18.47 -17.12 4.31
CA PRO A 156 -18.06 -18.15 5.25
C PRO A 156 -16.81 -18.93 4.82
N ASP A 157 -16.60 -19.04 3.51
CA ASP A 157 -15.44 -19.72 2.91
C ASP A 157 -14.19 -18.83 2.85
N ASP A 158 -14.28 -17.55 3.23
CA ASP A 158 -13.14 -16.65 3.19
C ASP A 158 -12.09 -17.05 4.24
N ALA A 159 -10.84 -17.03 3.79
CA ALA A 159 -9.68 -17.17 4.66
C ALA A 159 -9.73 -16.13 5.82
N PRO A 160 -9.17 -16.45 6.99
CA PRO A 160 -9.17 -15.55 8.16
C PRO A 160 -8.43 -14.23 7.90
N ASP A 161 -7.57 -14.18 6.88
CA ASP A 161 -6.82 -13.02 6.41
C ASP A 161 -7.41 -12.42 5.12
N SER A 162 -8.67 -12.70 4.77
CA SER A 162 -9.31 -12.12 3.58
C SER A 162 -9.33 -10.60 3.60
N PHE A 163 -9.43 -10.00 2.41
CA PHE A 163 -9.36 -8.54 2.29
C PHE A 163 -10.53 -7.84 3.00
N ALA A 164 -11.72 -8.43 2.96
CA ALA A 164 -12.88 -7.97 3.73
C ALA A 164 -12.60 -7.93 5.24
N ARG A 165 -11.97 -8.99 5.77
CA ARG A 165 -11.59 -9.06 7.19
C ARG A 165 -10.49 -8.07 7.53
N TRP A 166 -9.50 -7.89 6.65
CA TRP A 166 -8.48 -6.85 6.82
C TRP A 166 -9.12 -5.46 6.89
N MET A 167 -10.03 -5.12 5.96
CA MET A 167 -10.77 -3.85 6.00
C MET A 167 -11.53 -3.68 7.31
N ALA A 168 -12.25 -4.72 7.77
CA ALA A 168 -12.98 -4.67 9.03
C ALA A 168 -12.06 -4.43 10.24
N SER A 169 -10.89 -5.09 10.28
CA SER A 169 -9.89 -4.87 11.33
C SER A 169 -9.31 -3.46 11.27
N VAL A 170 -9.05 -2.90 10.07
CA VAL A 170 -8.64 -1.48 9.94
C VAL A 170 -9.71 -0.56 10.52
N CYS A 171 -10.99 -0.75 10.18
CA CYS A 171 -12.07 0.07 10.72
C CYS A 171 -12.12 0.01 12.26
N SER A 172 -11.97 -1.19 12.84
CA SER A 172 -11.95 -1.35 14.30
C SER A 172 -10.77 -0.61 14.94
N LEU A 173 -9.56 -0.78 14.40
CA LEU A 173 -8.36 -0.14 14.93
C LEU A 173 -8.42 1.39 14.82
N GLU A 174 -8.91 1.92 13.70
CA GLU A 174 -8.97 3.36 13.44
C GLU A 174 -10.06 4.09 14.23
N ARG A 175 -11.10 3.38 14.66
CA ARG A 175 -12.11 3.92 15.60
C ARG A 175 -11.57 4.12 17.01
N GLY A 176 -10.45 3.48 17.36
CA GLY A 176 -9.84 3.56 18.70
C GLY A 176 -10.58 2.78 19.79
N ASP A 177 -11.61 2.00 19.44
CA ASP A 177 -12.38 1.15 20.35
C ASP A 177 -12.13 -0.35 20.14
N ALA A 178 -11.07 -0.70 19.39
CA ALA A 178 -10.68 -2.07 19.15
C ALA A 178 -10.29 -2.80 20.44
N PRO A 179 -10.78 -4.03 20.68
CA PRO A 179 -10.29 -4.86 21.76
C PRO A 179 -8.82 -5.22 21.52
N SER A 180 -8.04 -5.45 22.58
CA SER A 180 -6.61 -5.80 22.46
C SER A 180 -6.34 -7.02 21.58
N SER A 181 -7.30 -7.95 21.52
CA SER A 181 -7.23 -9.12 20.63
C SER A 181 -7.22 -8.77 19.14
N GLU A 182 -7.77 -7.62 18.75
CA GLU A 182 -7.87 -7.20 17.35
C GLU A 182 -6.50 -6.82 16.78
N GLN A 183 -5.61 -6.24 17.59
CA GLN A 183 -4.22 -6.01 17.18
C GLN A 183 -3.50 -7.33 16.86
N GLY A 184 -3.75 -8.37 17.65
CA GLY A 184 -3.22 -9.71 17.41
C GLY A 184 -3.76 -10.33 16.11
N ARG A 185 -5.07 -10.16 15.85
CA ARG A 185 -5.68 -10.58 14.57
C ARG A 185 -5.12 -9.84 13.38
N TYR A 186 -4.92 -8.53 13.52
CA TYR A 186 -4.31 -7.72 12.46
C TYR A 186 -2.87 -8.18 12.17
N ALA A 187 -2.09 -8.43 13.22
CA ALA A 187 -0.70 -8.87 13.10
C ALA A 187 -0.55 -10.21 12.36
N VAL A 188 -1.46 -11.17 12.54
CA VAL A 188 -1.38 -12.45 11.82
C VAL A 188 -1.70 -12.34 10.32
N MET A 189 -2.30 -11.22 9.87
CA MET A 189 -2.52 -10.96 8.46
C MET A 189 -1.25 -10.48 7.73
N GLN A 190 -0.16 -10.22 8.46
CA GLN A 190 1.10 -9.68 7.93
C GLN A 190 1.62 -10.43 6.71
N ALA A 191 1.57 -11.77 6.72
CA ALA A 191 2.15 -12.56 5.63
C ALA A 191 1.52 -12.17 4.28
N ARG A 192 0.19 -12.04 4.25
CA ARG A 192 -0.59 -11.76 3.05
C ARG A 192 -0.48 -10.30 2.58
N TYR A 193 -0.39 -9.36 3.52
CA TYR A 193 -0.35 -7.91 3.22
C TYR A 193 1.04 -7.29 3.36
N SER A 194 2.08 -8.12 3.38
CA SER A 194 3.48 -7.69 3.56
C SER A 194 3.93 -6.70 2.48
N ALA A 195 3.35 -6.76 1.28
CA ALA A 195 3.62 -5.86 0.17
C ALA A 195 2.70 -4.62 0.11
N LEU A 196 1.76 -4.45 1.05
CA LEU A 196 0.80 -3.34 1.07
C LEU A 196 1.30 -2.22 2.01
N PRO A 197 1.66 -1.02 1.50
CA PRO A 197 2.07 0.09 2.35
C PRO A 197 1.00 0.49 3.39
N ASP A 198 -0.28 0.42 3.01
CA ASP A 198 -1.40 0.74 3.90
C ASP A 198 -1.43 -0.16 5.13
N TYR A 199 -1.18 -1.47 4.97
CA TYR A 199 -1.11 -2.40 6.10
C TYR A 199 -0.10 -1.93 7.14
N TRP A 200 1.12 -1.62 6.70
CA TRP A 200 2.21 -1.20 7.59
C TRP A 200 1.96 0.16 8.23
N TYR A 201 1.39 1.10 7.49
CA TYR A 201 1.01 2.42 8.02
C TYR A 201 -0.05 2.31 9.12
N ARG A 202 -1.11 1.53 8.88
CA ARG A 202 -2.19 1.32 9.85
C ARG A 202 -1.69 0.55 11.06
N PHE A 203 -0.83 -0.46 10.85
CA PHE A 203 -0.21 -1.19 11.95
C PHE A 203 0.65 -0.26 12.82
N ALA A 204 1.47 0.60 12.21
CA ALA A 204 2.27 1.59 12.93
C ALA A 204 1.40 2.50 13.82
N ARG A 205 0.27 2.98 13.29
CA ARG A 205 -0.67 3.82 14.03
C ARG A 205 -1.36 3.07 15.17
N ALA A 206 -1.75 1.82 14.95
CA ALA A 206 -2.40 0.98 15.96
C ALA A 206 -1.49 0.68 17.16
N GLN A 207 -0.17 0.60 16.95
CA GLN A 207 0.82 0.41 18.01
C GLN A 207 1.04 1.69 18.85
N GLY A 208 0.69 2.87 18.30
CA GLY A 208 0.81 4.16 18.97
C GLY A 208 2.25 4.70 19.03
N SER A 209 3.16 4.00 19.71
CA SER A 209 4.55 4.44 19.88
C SER A 209 5.53 3.28 20.10
N GLY A 210 6.83 3.57 20.03
CA GLY A 210 7.89 2.60 20.33
C GLY A 210 8.45 1.90 19.10
N ALA A 211 9.30 0.88 19.34
CA ALA A 211 10.10 0.24 18.29
C ALA A 211 9.25 -0.47 17.23
N ALA A 212 8.13 -1.09 17.62
CA ALA A 212 7.23 -1.79 16.68
C ALA A 212 6.48 -0.81 15.75
N ALA A 213 6.05 0.33 16.28
CA ALA A 213 5.45 1.40 15.49
C ALA A 213 6.44 1.96 14.47
N ARG A 214 7.68 2.21 14.91
CA ARG A 214 8.77 2.67 14.03
C ARG A 214 9.11 1.65 12.94
N ASP A 215 9.32 0.38 13.27
CA ASP A 215 9.63 -0.67 12.29
C ASP A 215 8.52 -0.77 11.21
N SER A 216 7.26 -0.73 11.63
CA SER A 216 6.13 -0.75 10.71
C SER A 216 6.10 0.50 9.82
N ALA A 217 6.35 1.69 10.39
CA ALA A 217 6.43 2.93 9.60
C ALA A 217 7.60 2.89 8.60
N GLU A 218 8.77 2.38 8.99
CA GLU A 218 9.92 2.22 8.10
C GLU A 218 9.63 1.24 6.96
N ARG A 219 8.92 0.12 7.21
CA ARG A 219 8.45 -0.80 6.16
C ARG A 219 7.48 -0.13 5.18
N CYS A 220 6.54 0.69 5.69
CA CYS A 220 5.66 1.48 4.83
C CYS A 220 6.46 2.39 3.90
N ILE A 221 7.48 3.08 4.43
CA ILE A 221 8.34 3.97 3.64
C ILE A 221 9.17 3.15 2.64
N ALA A 222 9.75 2.02 3.06
CA ALA A 222 10.58 1.20 2.19
C ALA A 222 9.82 0.66 0.97
N LEU A 223 8.54 0.30 1.13
CA LEU A 223 7.70 -0.18 0.04
C LEU A 223 7.30 0.94 -0.94
N ALA A 224 7.10 2.16 -0.45
CA ALA A 224 6.70 3.28 -1.28
C ALA A 224 7.25 4.61 -0.73
N PRO A 225 8.55 4.94 -0.95
CA PRO A 225 9.19 6.10 -0.31
C PRO A 225 8.53 7.44 -0.68
N THR A 226 7.96 7.52 -1.88
CA THR A 226 7.22 8.68 -2.39
C THR A 226 5.71 8.42 -2.45
N GLY A 227 5.23 7.33 -1.85
CA GLY A 227 3.83 6.96 -1.81
C GLY A 227 3.00 7.89 -0.92
N PRO A 228 1.66 7.86 -1.05
CA PRO A 228 0.77 8.80 -0.36
C PRO A 228 0.81 8.66 1.17
N LEU A 229 1.21 7.51 1.69
CA LEU A 229 1.30 7.24 3.12
C LEU A 229 2.67 7.53 3.72
N ALA A 230 3.69 7.77 2.86
CA ALA A 230 5.08 7.87 3.29
C ALA A 230 5.32 9.07 4.22
N LEU A 231 4.66 10.22 3.97
CA LEU A 231 4.80 11.39 4.84
C LEU A 231 4.20 11.12 6.23
N GLY A 232 3.04 10.46 6.30
CA GLY A 232 2.42 10.07 7.56
C GLY A 232 3.29 9.07 8.33
N ALA A 233 3.87 8.09 7.63
CA ALA A 233 4.81 7.15 8.23
C ALA A 233 6.09 7.84 8.73
N ARG A 234 6.65 8.79 7.95
CA ARG A 234 7.80 9.61 8.39
C ARG A 234 7.51 10.41 9.64
N ALA A 235 6.28 10.90 9.82
CA ALA A 235 5.89 11.60 11.04
C ALA A 235 5.97 10.66 12.27
N ILE A 236 5.54 9.40 12.14
CA ILE A 236 5.66 8.39 13.21
C ILE A 236 7.14 8.13 13.53
N VAL A 237 8.00 7.99 12.52
CA VAL A 237 9.45 7.81 12.74
C VAL A 237 10.06 9.06 13.40
N ALA A 238 9.70 10.27 12.95
CA ALA A 238 10.17 11.53 13.53
C ALA A 238 9.81 11.63 15.01
N GLU A 239 8.55 11.38 15.37
CA GLU A 239 8.08 11.36 16.77
C GLU A 239 8.85 10.32 17.60
N SER A 240 9.13 9.14 17.03
CA SER A 240 9.92 8.10 17.71
C SER A 240 11.37 8.51 17.99
N TYR A 241 11.88 9.51 17.28
CA TYR A 241 13.20 10.12 17.49
C TYR A 241 13.15 11.38 18.36
N GLY A 242 11.98 11.73 18.90
CA GLY A 242 11.79 12.95 19.69
C GLY A 242 11.76 14.23 18.84
N LEU A 243 11.50 14.10 17.54
CA LEU A 243 11.33 15.24 16.64
C LEU A 243 9.85 15.64 16.53
N GLU A 244 9.61 16.88 16.13
CA GLU A 244 8.27 17.34 15.78
C GLU A 244 7.80 16.72 14.45
N ARG A 245 6.48 16.57 14.28
CA ARG A 245 5.88 16.09 13.03
C ARG A 245 6.23 16.94 11.81
N SER A 246 6.47 18.24 12.02
CA SER A 246 6.92 19.18 10.99
C SER A 246 8.25 18.76 10.33
N CYS A 247 9.06 17.98 11.04
CA CYS A 247 10.34 17.46 10.54
C CYS A 247 10.20 16.26 9.59
N ALA A 248 8.99 15.68 9.46
CA ALA A 248 8.77 14.45 8.71
C ALA A 248 9.22 14.52 7.24
N ALA A 249 9.02 15.66 6.58
CA ALA A 249 9.37 15.81 5.16
C ALA A 249 10.91 15.81 4.91
N SER A 250 11.70 16.19 5.91
CA SER A 250 13.15 16.24 5.84
C SER A 250 13.82 14.97 6.36
N LEU A 251 13.05 14.05 6.94
CA LEU A 251 13.55 12.80 7.50
C LEU A 251 13.70 11.73 6.42
N LEU A 252 14.84 11.05 6.43
CA LEU A 252 15.08 9.83 5.64
C LEU A 252 15.34 8.66 6.58
N THR A 253 14.87 7.48 6.19
CA THR A 253 15.22 6.21 6.84
C THR A 253 16.67 5.82 6.54
N ALA A 254 17.23 4.88 7.32
CA ALA A 254 18.58 4.36 7.06
C ALA A 254 18.71 3.78 5.65
N TYR A 255 17.69 3.04 5.19
CA TYR A 255 17.64 2.48 3.83
C TYR A 255 17.69 3.57 2.75
N GLU A 256 16.94 4.66 2.90
CA GLU A 256 16.97 5.77 1.93
C GLU A 256 18.32 6.49 1.90
N ILE A 257 18.95 6.67 3.06
CA ILE A 257 20.30 7.24 3.18
C ILE A 257 21.31 6.35 2.46
N GLU A 258 21.28 5.04 2.70
CA GLU A 258 22.14 4.06 2.03
C GLU A 258 21.90 3.99 0.53
N SER A 259 20.64 4.06 0.10
CA SER A 259 20.27 4.04 -1.31
C SER A 259 20.80 5.26 -2.06
N ALA A 260 20.70 6.45 -1.46
CA ALA A 260 21.29 7.68 -1.99
C ALA A 260 22.83 7.58 -2.09
N ALA A 261 23.48 7.09 -1.02
CA ALA A 261 24.93 6.88 -1.00
C ALA A 261 25.41 5.87 -2.05
N SER A 262 24.70 4.74 -2.16
CA SER A 262 25.00 3.68 -3.13
C SER A 262 24.82 4.17 -4.57
N SER A 263 23.77 4.97 -4.83
CA SER A 263 23.52 5.56 -6.14
C SER A 263 24.61 6.57 -6.52
N ALA A 264 25.01 7.44 -5.58
CA ALA A 264 26.11 8.37 -5.79
C ALA A 264 27.44 7.66 -6.08
N ALA A 265 27.74 6.58 -5.36
CA ALA A 265 28.95 5.79 -5.55
C ALA A 265 28.96 5.03 -6.88
N ARG A 266 27.86 4.35 -7.21
CA ARG A 266 27.71 3.55 -8.45
C ARG A 266 27.76 4.43 -9.70
N ASP A 267 27.04 5.55 -9.69
CA ASP A 267 26.87 6.37 -10.88
C ASP A 267 27.94 7.47 -10.99
N GLY A 268 28.80 7.60 -9.97
CA GLY A 268 29.82 8.66 -9.90
C GLY A 268 29.22 10.07 -9.79
N LYS A 269 28.00 10.20 -9.29
CA LYS A 269 27.23 11.45 -9.24
C LYS A 269 26.95 11.88 -7.81
N PRO A 270 27.78 12.76 -7.21
CA PRO A 270 27.58 13.25 -5.85
C PRO A 270 26.22 13.93 -5.62
N ALA A 271 25.59 14.48 -6.66
CA ALA A 271 24.27 15.10 -6.58
C ALA A 271 23.16 14.16 -6.06
N ALA A 272 23.33 12.83 -6.14
CA ALA A 272 22.38 11.90 -5.53
C ALA A 272 22.37 11.97 -3.99
N LEU A 273 23.35 12.63 -3.36
CA LEU A 273 23.41 12.88 -1.91
C LEU A 273 22.62 14.12 -1.47
N GLU A 274 22.10 14.93 -2.39
CA GLU A 274 21.35 16.17 -2.06
C GLU A 274 20.24 15.95 -1.00
N PRO A 275 19.46 14.86 -1.02
CA PRO A 275 18.43 14.62 0.01
C PRO A 275 18.98 14.55 1.44
N LEU A 276 20.24 14.16 1.63
CA LEU A 276 20.85 14.09 2.96
C LEU A 276 21.04 15.49 3.56
N LEU A 277 21.10 16.56 2.76
CA LEU A 277 21.23 17.93 3.28
C LEU A 277 20.00 18.33 4.11
N ALA A 278 18.81 17.91 3.70
CA ALA A 278 17.59 18.13 4.49
C ALA A 278 17.64 17.38 5.83
N VAL A 279 18.15 16.15 5.83
CA VAL A 279 18.38 15.37 7.07
C VAL A 279 19.37 16.10 7.96
N LEU A 280 20.49 16.59 7.43
CA LEU A 280 21.49 17.37 8.17
C LEU A 280 20.94 18.70 8.72
N GLY A 281 19.78 19.17 8.27
CA GLY A 281 19.11 20.34 8.84
C GLY A 281 18.36 20.05 10.15
N LEU A 282 18.02 18.80 10.42
CA LEU A 282 17.21 18.39 11.57
C LEU A 282 17.94 18.54 12.92
N PRO A 283 17.24 18.67 14.07
CA PRO A 283 17.83 18.46 15.39
C PRO A 283 18.56 17.12 15.51
N ASP A 284 19.47 16.97 16.47
CA ASP A 284 20.24 15.73 16.63
C ASP A 284 19.32 14.52 16.88
N ASN A 285 19.47 13.50 16.03
CA ASN A 285 18.67 12.28 16.06
C ASN A 285 19.42 11.12 15.37
N PRO A 286 18.97 9.86 15.50
CA PRO A 286 19.63 8.71 14.88
C PRO A 286 19.89 8.86 13.37
N ALA A 287 18.93 9.38 12.60
CA ALA A 287 19.09 9.56 11.15
C ALA A 287 20.16 10.61 10.80
N THR A 288 20.25 11.71 11.57
CA THR A 288 21.32 12.71 11.36
C THR A 288 22.71 12.16 11.62
N LEU A 289 22.89 11.39 12.71
CA LEU A 289 24.16 10.76 13.04
C LEU A 289 24.56 9.74 11.98
N TYR A 290 23.59 8.95 11.50
CA TYR A 290 23.79 7.99 10.42
C TYR A 290 24.21 8.67 9.12
N ALA A 291 23.51 9.72 8.70
CA ALA A 291 23.84 10.49 7.50
C ALA A 291 25.25 11.12 7.59
N VAL A 292 25.61 11.69 8.74
CA VAL A 292 26.97 12.23 8.97
C VAL A 292 28.03 11.14 8.81
N GLY A 293 27.81 9.95 9.38
CA GLY A 293 28.73 8.82 9.26
C GLY A 293 28.93 8.38 7.80
N ILE A 294 27.84 8.23 7.05
CA ILE A 294 27.86 7.87 5.62
C ILE A 294 28.62 8.92 4.80
N LEU A 295 28.27 10.21 4.95
CA LEU A 295 28.93 11.28 4.21
C LEU A 295 30.42 11.37 4.54
N ARG A 296 30.81 11.16 5.81
CA ARG A 296 32.22 11.14 6.21
C ARG A 296 32.98 10.00 5.55
N GLY A 297 32.38 8.82 5.48
CA GLY A 297 32.96 7.67 4.75
C GLY A 297 33.14 7.97 3.26
N MET A 298 32.15 8.61 2.63
CA MET A 298 32.21 8.95 1.21
C MET A 298 33.14 10.12 0.88
N CYS A 299 33.42 10.99 1.86
CA CYS A 299 34.31 12.16 1.72
C CYS A 299 35.77 11.78 1.36
N ALA A 300 36.15 10.51 1.48
CA ALA A 300 37.42 10.00 0.98
C ALA A 300 37.54 10.12 -0.56
N ALA A 301 36.42 10.10 -1.29
CA ALA A 301 36.40 10.29 -2.73
C ALA A 301 36.42 11.78 -3.10
N GLN A 302 37.42 12.21 -3.87
CA GLN A 302 37.62 13.62 -4.22
C GLN A 302 36.39 14.30 -4.87
N PRO A 303 35.64 13.65 -5.78
CA PRO A 303 34.42 14.25 -6.33
C PRO A 303 33.34 14.53 -5.28
N VAL A 304 33.19 13.63 -4.29
CA VAL A 304 32.22 13.80 -3.20
C VAL A 304 32.67 14.90 -2.26
N ARG A 305 33.96 14.93 -1.90
CA ARG A 305 34.54 15.98 -1.06
C ARG A 305 34.31 17.37 -1.66
N ALA A 306 34.67 17.56 -2.93
CA ALA A 306 34.53 18.84 -3.60
C ALA A 306 33.06 19.30 -3.63
N TRP A 307 32.14 18.37 -3.89
CA TRP A 307 30.71 18.66 -3.86
C TRP A 307 30.21 19.04 -2.46
N LEU A 308 30.64 18.33 -1.41
CA LEU A 308 30.27 18.65 -0.02
C LEU A 308 30.82 20.01 0.43
N GLU A 309 32.04 20.35 0.02
CA GLU A 309 32.65 21.67 0.29
C GLU A 309 31.88 22.80 -0.42
N GLU A 310 31.47 22.59 -1.67
CA GLU A 310 30.61 23.53 -2.42
C GLU A 310 29.26 23.73 -1.71
N ARG A 311 28.57 22.63 -1.38
CA ARG A 311 27.29 22.69 -0.64
C ARG A 311 27.48 23.35 0.73
N GLY A 312 28.59 23.10 1.40
CA GLY A 312 28.94 23.70 2.69
C GLY A 312 29.11 25.22 2.61
N ALA A 313 29.67 25.74 1.50
CA ALA A 313 29.88 27.17 1.30
C ALA A 313 28.58 27.97 1.11
N VAL A 314 27.51 27.32 0.64
CA VAL A 314 26.19 27.94 0.41
C VAL A 314 25.14 27.56 1.46
N SER A 315 25.50 26.68 2.41
CA SER A 315 24.60 26.24 3.49
C SER A 315 24.72 27.14 4.71
N GLU A 316 23.69 27.15 5.54
CA GLU A 316 23.68 27.87 6.82
C GLU A 316 23.28 26.94 7.99
N GLY A 317 23.44 27.43 9.22
CA GLY A 317 23.00 26.73 10.44
C GLY A 317 23.60 25.33 10.62
N ARG A 318 22.76 24.37 11.03
CA ARG A 318 23.15 22.98 11.33
C ARG A 318 23.76 22.26 10.13
N VAL A 319 23.27 22.55 8.92
CA VAL A 319 23.78 21.91 7.69
C VAL A 319 25.23 22.31 7.48
N ALA A 320 25.54 23.61 7.54
CA ALA A 320 26.90 24.12 7.38
C ALA A 320 27.87 23.60 8.47
N GLU A 321 27.40 23.52 9.72
CA GLU A 321 28.17 22.95 10.82
C GLU A 321 28.52 21.48 10.59
N ARG A 322 27.53 20.65 10.26
CA ARG A 322 27.71 19.21 10.05
C ARG A 322 28.52 18.91 8.80
N LEU A 323 28.36 19.66 7.72
CA LEU A 323 29.20 19.53 6.52
C LEU A 323 30.66 19.88 6.81
N ARG A 324 30.93 20.93 7.61
CA ARG A 324 32.30 21.24 8.07
C ARG A 324 32.88 20.08 8.87
N TYR A 325 32.12 19.48 9.78
CA TYR A 325 32.54 18.31 10.55
C TYR A 325 32.83 17.10 9.65
N VAL A 326 31.97 16.83 8.66
CA VAL A 326 32.15 15.74 7.69
C VAL A 326 33.43 15.90 6.85
N CYS A 327 33.75 17.14 6.44
CA CYS A 327 34.92 17.44 5.62
C CYS A 327 36.21 17.69 6.43
N ALA A 328 36.10 17.85 7.75
CA ALA A 328 37.25 17.99 8.64
C ALA A 328 38.09 16.70 8.64
N ARG A 329 39.41 16.88 8.52
CA ARG A 329 40.38 15.78 8.56
C ARG A 329 40.53 15.24 9.97
#